data_AF-A0A061R9S7-F1
#
_entry.id   AF-A0A061R9S7-F1
#
_cell.length_a   1.000
_cell.length_b   1.000
_cell.length_c   1.000
_cell.angle_alpha   90.00
_cell.angle_beta   90.00
_cell.angle_gamma   90.00
#
_symmetry.space_group_name_H-M   'P 1'
#
loop_
_entity.id
_entity.type
_entity.pdbx_description
1 polymer ?
#
loop_
_entity_poly.entity_id
_entity_poly.type
_entity_poly.pdbx_seq_one_letter_code
_entity_poly.pdbx_strand_id
1 'polypeptide(L)'
;MQLDLASLDSVRAFCDRWEKSQRPLHILVNNAGVFAMGAPRSTTRDGQELHLGTNYLAAFLLTMRLLPSLRKGGEELRGSGREARVVMVSSKLHEIGTIHTADPQLSRSYSSAAA
;
A
#
# COMPACT_ATOMS: atom_id res chain seq x y z
N MET A 1 3.78 16.68 -0.49
CA MET A 1 2.74 16.09 0.39
C MET A 1 3.38 14.93 1.13
N GLN A 2 3.29 14.87 2.47
CA GLN A 2 3.83 13.76 3.26
C GLN A 2 2.94 12.51 3.13
N LEU A 3 3.54 11.33 3.15
CA LEU A 3 2.87 10.02 3.17
C LEU A 3 3.73 9.01 3.97
N ASP A 4 3.22 8.56 5.11
CA ASP A 4 3.78 7.48 5.93
C ASP A 4 2.81 6.27 5.84
N LEU A 5 3.25 5.17 5.24
CA LEU A 5 2.42 3.97 5.09
C LEU A 5 2.26 3.16 6.38
N ALA A 6 3.05 3.44 7.42
CA ALA A 6 2.82 2.87 8.76
C ALA A 6 1.73 3.64 9.54
N SER A 7 0.97 4.52 8.88
CA SER A 7 -0.16 5.27 9.44
C SER A 7 -1.29 5.44 8.43
N LEU A 8 -2.43 4.79 8.64
CA LEU A 8 -3.59 4.92 7.76
C LEU A 8 -4.15 6.36 7.76
N ASP A 9 -4.00 7.10 8.85
CA ASP A 9 -4.34 8.52 8.90
C ASP A 9 -3.43 9.37 8.02
N SER A 10 -2.13 9.06 7.96
CA SER A 10 -1.25 9.72 6.98
C SER A 10 -1.66 9.40 5.54
N VAL A 11 -2.11 8.17 5.26
CA VAL A 11 -2.60 7.77 3.94
C VAL A 11 -3.87 8.56 3.58
N ARG A 12 -4.86 8.62 4.47
CA ARG A 12 -6.09 9.41 4.27
C ARG A 12 -5.77 10.88 4.03
N ALA A 13 -4.95 11.48 4.88
CA ALA A 13 -4.59 12.89 4.76
C ALA A 13 -3.82 13.19 3.45
N PHE A 14 -2.98 12.26 2.97
CA PHE A 14 -2.35 12.37 1.66
C PHE A 14 -3.38 12.36 0.53
N CYS A 15 -4.28 11.37 0.53
CA CYS A 15 -5.33 11.24 -0.48
C CYS A 15 -6.25 12.47 -0.52
N ASP A 16 -6.65 12.99 0.65
CA ASP A 16 -7.51 14.17 0.72
C ASP A 16 -6.82 15.42 0.15
N ARG A 17 -5.50 15.58 0.38
CA ARG A 17 -4.72 16.65 -0.25
C ARG A 17 -4.58 16.46 -1.75
N TRP A 18 -4.36 15.23 -2.21
CA TRP A 18 -4.30 14.90 -3.63
C TRP A 18 -5.64 15.20 -4.31
N GLU A 19 -6.75 14.75 -3.74
CA GLU A 19 -8.09 14.99 -4.24
C GLU A 19 -8.40 16.50 -4.30
N LYS A 20 -8.03 17.27 -3.28
CA LYS A 20 -8.16 18.75 -3.31
C LYS A 20 -7.39 19.42 -4.45
N SER A 21 -6.32 18.80 -4.97
CA SER A 21 -5.61 19.34 -6.14
C SER A 21 -6.40 19.16 -7.44
N GLN A 22 -7.43 18.31 -7.45
CA GLN A 22 -8.26 17.96 -8.62
C GLN A 22 -7.46 17.43 -9.82
N ARG A 23 -6.21 17.01 -9.60
CA ARG A 23 -5.34 16.50 -10.66
C ARG A 23 -5.71 15.06 -11.05
N PRO A 24 -5.65 14.72 -12.34
CA PRO A 24 -5.69 13.33 -12.79
C PRO A 24 -4.48 12.56 -12.24
N LEU A 25 -4.64 11.25 -12.06
CA LEU A 25 -3.55 10.33 -11.75
C LEU A 25 -3.43 9.30 -12.87
N HIS A 26 -2.35 9.33 -13.65
CA HIS A 26 -2.15 8.37 -14.74
C HIS A 26 -1.42 7.12 -14.28
N ILE A 27 -0.53 7.23 -13.28
CA ILE A 27 0.28 6.09 -12.80
C ILE A 27 0.36 6.15 -11.28
N LEU A 28 0.00 5.05 -10.63
CA LEU A 28 0.28 4.79 -9.21
C LEU A 28 1.27 3.63 -9.11
N VAL A 29 2.40 3.85 -8.44
CA VAL A 29 3.37 2.79 -8.14
C VAL A 29 3.39 2.56 -6.64
N ASN A 30 2.78 1.46 -6.19
CA ASN A 30 2.86 0.99 -4.81
C ASN A 30 4.21 0.29 -4.60
N ASN A 31 5.25 1.10 -4.36
CA ASN A 31 6.63 0.63 -4.19
C ASN A 31 7.11 0.61 -2.73
N ALA A 32 6.60 1.52 -1.90
CA ALA A 32 7.06 1.62 -0.53
C ALA A 32 6.72 0.35 0.24
N GLY A 33 7.74 -0.22 0.88
CA GLY A 33 7.62 -1.39 1.72
C GLY A 33 8.78 -1.47 2.70
N VAL A 34 8.57 -2.19 3.79
CA VAL A 34 9.55 -2.45 4.84
C VAL A 34 9.82 -3.94 4.93
N PHE A 35 11.07 -4.29 5.24
CA PHE A 35 11.49 -5.64 5.54
C PHE A 35 12.64 -5.57 6.53
N ALA A 36 12.47 -6.18 7.71
CA ALA A 36 13.45 -6.13 8.78
C ALA A 36 13.80 -7.55 9.26
N MET A 37 14.76 -8.18 8.59
CA MET A 37 15.22 -9.53 8.93
C MET A 37 15.86 -9.56 10.33
N GLY A 38 15.38 -10.47 11.19
CA GLY A 38 15.87 -10.66 12.56
C GLY A 38 15.32 -9.66 13.58
N ALA A 39 14.51 -8.69 13.16
CA ALA A 39 13.88 -7.74 14.06
C ALA A 39 12.70 -8.38 14.83
N PRO A 40 12.43 -7.96 16.07
CA PRO A 40 11.24 -8.40 16.79
C PRO A 40 9.96 -7.90 16.09
N ARG A 41 8.84 -8.57 16.37
CA ARG A 41 7.52 -8.13 15.92
C ARG A 41 7.27 -6.68 16.35
N SER A 42 6.83 -5.87 15.42
CA SER A 42 6.42 -4.48 15.67
C SER A 42 5.08 -4.20 14.99
N THR A 43 4.47 -3.06 15.31
CA THR A 43 3.17 -2.68 14.78
C THR A 43 3.20 -1.28 14.18
N THR A 44 2.33 -1.05 13.20
CA THR A 44 2.01 0.29 12.69
C THR A 44 1.33 1.14 13.77
N ARG A 45 1.12 2.43 13.48
CA ARG A 45 0.36 3.33 14.38
C ARG A 45 -1.08 2.86 14.61
N ASP A 46 -1.63 2.11 13.66
CA ASP A 46 -2.98 1.55 13.69
C ASP A 46 -3.04 0.14 14.34
N GLY A 47 -1.94 -0.31 14.96
CA GLY A 47 -1.87 -1.59 15.68
C GLY A 47 -1.79 -2.84 14.78
N GLN A 48 -1.61 -2.66 13.48
CA GLN A 48 -1.40 -3.79 12.54
C GLN A 48 0.05 -4.26 12.63
N GLU A 49 0.31 -5.54 12.42
CA GLU A 49 1.67 -6.04 12.19
C GLU A 49 2.34 -5.19 11.10
N LEU A 50 3.62 -4.84 11.29
CA LEU A 50 4.29 -3.82 10.51
C LEU A 50 4.32 -4.11 9.00
N HIS A 51 4.62 -5.35 8.59
CA HIS A 51 4.68 -5.76 7.18
C HIS A 51 3.28 -5.78 6.56
N LEU A 52 2.31 -6.42 7.23
CA LEU A 52 0.91 -6.43 6.78
C LEU A 52 0.35 -5.00 6.65
N GLY A 53 0.59 -4.16 7.65
CA GLY A 53 0.10 -2.80 7.70
C GLY A 53 0.71 -1.93 6.61
N THR A 54 2.03 -1.92 6.51
CA THR A 54 2.77 -1.01 5.60
C THR A 54 2.76 -1.51 4.16
N ASN A 55 3.07 -2.79 3.93
CA ASN A 55 3.32 -3.32 2.59
C ASN A 55 2.01 -3.69 1.87
N TYR A 56 0.92 -3.94 2.60
CA TYR A 56 -0.34 -4.42 2.03
C TYR A 56 -1.53 -3.50 2.34
N LEU A 57 -1.91 -3.34 3.61
CA LEU A 57 -3.14 -2.61 3.97
C LEU A 57 -3.10 -1.14 3.57
N ALA A 58 -1.96 -0.47 3.79
CA ALA A 58 -1.78 0.92 3.41
C ALA A 58 -1.78 1.12 1.88
N ALA A 59 -1.13 0.23 1.12
CA ALA A 59 -1.13 0.26 -0.34
C ALA A 59 -2.53 0.01 -0.93
N PHE A 60 -3.29 -0.92 -0.33
CA PHE A 60 -4.70 -1.15 -0.66
C PHE A 60 -5.53 0.12 -0.42
N LEU A 61 -5.44 0.71 0.78
CA LEU A 61 -6.17 1.93 1.12
C LEU A 61 -5.82 3.09 0.17
N LEU A 62 -4.52 3.31 -0.09
CA LEU A 62 -4.03 4.35 -0.98
C LEU A 62 -4.63 4.20 -2.39
N THR A 63 -4.59 2.99 -2.95
CA THR A 63 -5.13 2.69 -4.28
C THR A 63 -6.64 2.93 -4.34
N MET A 64 -7.38 2.44 -3.34
CA MET A 64 -8.83 2.61 -3.29
C MET A 64 -9.24 4.08 -3.13
N ARG A 65 -8.53 4.85 -2.31
CA ARG A 65 -8.80 6.29 -2.12
C ARG A 65 -8.43 7.12 -3.35
N LEU A 66 -7.42 6.74 -4.11
CA LEU A 66 -7.00 7.44 -5.34
C LEU A 66 -7.72 6.97 -6.60
N LEU A 67 -8.61 5.96 -6.50
CA LEU A 67 -9.36 5.44 -7.63
C LEU A 67 -10.14 6.51 -8.43
N PRO A 68 -10.77 7.54 -7.82
CA PRO A 68 -11.39 8.62 -8.58
C PRO A 68 -10.39 9.40 -9.45
N SER A 69 -9.19 9.70 -8.94
CA SER A 69 -8.13 10.37 -9.71
C SER A 69 -7.56 9.47 -10.81
N LEU A 70 -7.46 8.16 -10.56
CA LEU A 70 -7.05 7.17 -11.58
C LEU A 70 -8.06 7.10 -12.73
N ARG A 71 -9.36 7.13 -12.43
CA ARG A 71 -10.42 7.17 -13.44
C ARG A 71 -10.32 8.43 -14.30
N LYS A 72 -10.14 9.61 -13.68
CA LYS A 72 -9.89 10.86 -14.41
C LYS A 72 -8.67 10.76 -15.33
N GLY A 73 -7.57 10.19 -14.84
CA GLY A 73 -6.38 9.96 -15.67
C GLY A 73 -6.64 9.00 -16.84
N GLY A 74 -7.45 7.96 -16.64
CA GLY A 74 -7.86 7.06 -17.72
C GLY A 74 -8.78 7.74 -18.75
N GLU A 75 -9.69 8.60 -18.29
CA GLU A 75 -10.56 9.40 -19.17
C GLU A 75 -9.76 10.36 -20.06
N GLU A 76 -8.75 11.03 -19.53
CA GLU A 76 -7.86 11.90 -20.31
C GLU A 76 -7.04 11.15 -21.38
N LEU A 77 -6.72 9.88 -21.11
CA LEU A 77 -5.98 9.04 -22.05
C LEU A 77 -6.90 8.35 -23.09
N ARG A 78 -8.22 8.54 -23.02
CA ARG A 78 -9.17 7.91 -23.94
C ARG A 78 -8.85 8.27 -25.39
N GLY A 79 -8.75 7.26 -26.25
CA GLY A 79 -8.44 7.44 -27.68
C GLY A 79 -6.93 7.59 -27.98
N SER A 80 -6.06 7.66 -26.97
CA SER A 80 -4.60 7.77 -27.16
C SER A 80 -3.86 6.42 -27.27
N GLY A 81 -4.57 5.29 -27.10
CA GLY A 81 -3.96 3.95 -26.99
C GLY A 81 -3.22 3.70 -25.67
N ARG A 82 -3.35 4.61 -24.70
CA ARG A 82 -2.75 4.52 -23.36
C ARG A 82 -3.84 4.41 -22.30
N GLU A 83 -3.48 3.87 -21.15
CA GLU A 83 -4.38 3.69 -20.00
C GLU A 83 -3.70 4.15 -18.72
N ALA A 84 -4.51 4.54 -17.72
CA ALA A 84 -4.00 4.72 -16.37
C ALA A 84 -3.62 3.36 -15.76
N ARG A 85 -2.55 3.32 -14.95
CA ARG A 85 -1.99 2.06 -14.44
C ARG A 85 -1.71 2.12 -12.95
N VAL A 86 -2.02 1.01 -12.26
CA VAL A 86 -1.54 0.74 -10.91
C VAL A 86 -0.49 -0.36 -11.00
N VAL A 87 0.69 -0.12 -10.45
CA VAL A 87 1.79 -1.07 -10.39
C VAL A 87 2.01 -1.44 -8.93
N MET A 88 1.91 -2.73 -8.63
CA MET A 88 2.27 -3.29 -7.32
C MET A 88 3.70 -3.81 -7.41
N VAL A 89 4.62 -3.25 -6.64
CA VAL A 89 5.99 -3.76 -6.55
C VAL A 89 6.04 -4.81 -5.45
N SER A 90 6.42 -6.02 -5.81
CA SER A 90 6.60 -7.14 -4.88
C SER A 90 8.08 -7.56 -4.82
N SER A 91 8.38 -8.64 -4.10
CA SER A 91 9.70 -9.26 -3.99
C SER A 91 9.60 -10.76 -4.18
N LYS A 92 10.68 -11.44 -4.58
CA LYS A 92 10.73 -12.92 -4.69
C LYS A 92 10.29 -13.63 -3.41
N LEU A 93 10.44 -12.99 -2.25
CA LEU A 93 9.98 -13.50 -0.95
C LEU A 93 8.47 -13.81 -0.91
N HIS A 94 7.63 -13.13 -1.72
CA HIS A 94 6.20 -13.44 -1.76
C HIS A 94 5.88 -14.87 -2.23
N GLU A 95 6.81 -15.53 -2.95
CA GLU A 95 6.63 -16.90 -3.45
C GLU A 95 6.79 -17.95 -2.35
N ILE A 96 7.43 -17.58 -1.24
CA ILE A 96 7.69 -18.49 -0.09
C ILE A 96 6.95 -18.04 1.18
N GLY A 97 6.29 -16.89 1.15
CA GLY A 97 5.44 -16.41 2.24
C GLY A 97 4.10 -17.15 2.30
N THR A 98 3.50 -17.22 3.49
CA THR A 98 2.18 -17.83 3.70
C THR A 98 1.28 -16.87 4.47
N ILE A 99 0.02 -16.76 4.07
CA ILE A 99 -0.97 -15.98 4.83
C ILE A 99 -1.50 -16.83 5.99
N HIS A 100 -1.22 -16.39 7.21
CA HIS A 100 -1.72 -17.02 8.43
C HIS A 100 -3.14 -16.54 8.74
N THR A 101 -4.16 -17.11 8.09
CA THR A 101 -5.55 -16.64 8.20
C THR A 101 -6.13 -16.68 9.63
N ALA A 102 -5.68 -17.63 10.47
CA ALA A 102 -6.10 -17.73 11.87
C ALA A 102 -5.38 -16.75 12.83
N ASP A 103 -4.26 -16.16 12.39
CA ASP A 103 -3.48 -15.16 13.14
C ASP A 103 -2.77 -14.22 12.14
N PRO A 104 -3.53 -13.38 11.40
CA PRO A 104 -2.96 -12.54 10.35
C PRO A 104 -2.01 -11.47 10.89
N GLN A 105 -2.05 -11.22 12.20
CA GLN A 105 -1.20 -10.27 12.91
C GLN A 105 0.08 -10.90 13.44
N LEU A 106 0.28 -12.22 13.24
CA LEU A 106 1.41 -12.98 13.77
C LEU A 106 1.64 -12.73 15.27
N SER A 107 0.54 -12.68 16.03
CA SER A 107 0.55 -12.35 17.46
C SER A 107 1.01 -13.52 18.35
N ARG A 108 0.86 -14.76 17.88
CA ARG A 108 1.18 -15.99 18.65
C ARG A 108 2.59 -16.51 18.36
N SER A 109 3.00 -16.46 17.10
CA SER A 109 4.32 -16.89 16.64
C SER A 109 4.73 -15.98 15.49
N TYR A 110 5.87 -15.29 15.65
CA TYR A 110 6.38 -14.35 14.67
C TYR A 110 7.78 -14.76 14.21
N SER A 111 7.97 -14.73 12.90
CA SER A 111 9.28 -14.81 12.25
C SER A 111 9.33 -13.73 11.18
N SER A 112 10.31 -12.83 11.25
CA SER A 112 10.49 -11.77 10.25
C SER A 112 10.75 -12.29 8.83
N ALA A 113 11.19 -13.55 8.71
CA ALA A 113 11.40 -14.18 7.40
C ALA A 113 10.10 -14.73 6.79
N ALA A 114 9.07 -14.95 7.62
CA ALA A 114 7.76 -15.42 7.23
C ALA A 114 6.67 -14.33 7.30
N ALA A 115 7.04 -13.12 7.75
CA ALA A 115 6.21 -11.92 7.82
C ALA A 115 6.19 -11.16 6.51
#